data_AF-A0A931UCR0-F1
#
_entry.id   AF-A0A931UCR0-F1
#
_cell.length_a   1.000
_cell.length_b   1.000
_cell.length_c   1.000
_cell.angle_alpha   90.00
_cell.angle_beta   90.00
_cell.angle_gamma   90.00
#
_symmetry.space_group_name_H-M   'P 1'
#
loop_
_entity.id
_entity.type
_entity.pdbx_description
1 polymer ?
#
loop_
_entity_poly.entity_id
_entity_poly.type
_entity_poly.pdbx_seq_one_letter_code
_entity_poly.pdbx_strand_id
1 'polypeptide(L)'
;SLQFKHISCIGCGLCETVCPEKVISLKRAIYLERDALEYQTVAQDSMVSCLQCGKPYINRKALEAVEARVLSLGSLLDTFSGSRRGLLRMCPNCRAVAAMLEVDKGWKP
;
A
#
# COMPACT_ATOMS: atom_id res chain seq x y z
N SER A 1 6.64 7.45 5.85
CA SER A 1 6.25 7.04 7.21
C SER A 1 4.93 7.68 7.55
N LEU A 2 4.19 7.09 8.49
CA LEU A 2 3.01 7.68 9.13
C LEU A 2 3.44 8.19 10.50
N GLN A 3 3.09 9.44 10.78
CA GLN A 3 3.40 10.09 12.05
C GLN A 3 2.10 10.51 12.75
N PHE A 4 2.11 10.43 14.07
CA PHE A 4 1.00 10.79 14.92
C PHE A 4 1.45 11.82 15.95
N LYS A 5 0.59 12.81 16.19
CA LYS A 5 0.82 13.86 17.18
C LYS A 5 -0.35 13.86 18.15
N HIS A 6 -0.09 13.46 19.40
CA HIS A 6 -1.15 13.22 20.38
C HIS A 6 -2.03 14.45 20.63
N ILE A 7 -1.42 15.63 20.81
CA ILE A 7 -2.17 16.86 21.08
C ILE A 7 -3.10 17.31 19.94
N SER A 8 -2.88 16.81 18.72
CA SER A 8 -3.76 17.10 17.57
C SER A 8 -4.98 16.18 17.49
N CYS A 9 -5.05 15.13 18.32
CA CYS A 9 -6.15 14.18 18.32
C CYS A 9 -7.32 14.68 19.17
N ILE A 10 -8.50 14.83 18.56
CA ILE A 10 -9.73 15.23 19.26
C ILE A 10 -10.56 14.03 19.76
N GLY A 11 -10.08 12.80 19.56
CA GLY A 11 -10.76 11.59 20.05
C GLY A 11 -12.00 11.18 19.27
N CYS A 12 -12.15 11.55 17.99
CA CYS A 12 -13.33 11.20 17.18
C CYS A 12 -13.37 9.75 16.68
N GLY A 13 -12.28 8.98 16.79
CA GLY A 13 -12.21 7.58 16.36
C GLY A 13 -12.07 7.34 14.85
N LEU A 14 -12.13 8.39 14.02
CA LEU A 14 -12.04 8.24 12.56
C LEU A 14 -10.68 7.65 12.15
N CYS A 15 -9.58 8.18 12.67
CA CYS A 15 -8.23 7.73 12.31
C CYS A 15 -8.00 6.24 12.61
N GLU A 16 -8.56 5.72 13.70
CA GLU A 16 -8.51 4.28 14.02
C GLU A 16 -9.35 3.47 13.02
N THR A 17 -10.58 3.92 12.74
CA THR A 17 -11.51 3.23 11.85
C THR A 17 -11.01 3.11 10.42
N VAL A 18 -10.41 4.18 9.88
CA VAL A 18 -9.97 4.23 8.48
C VAL A 18 -8.57 3.66 8.26
N CYS A 19 -7.83 3.31 9.32
CA CYS A 19 -6.44 2.88 9.18
C CYS A 19 -6.35 1.47 8.58
N PRO A 20 -5.87 1.32 7.33
CA PRO A 20 -5.81 0.00 6.69
C PRO A 20 -4.81 -0.93 7.41
N GLU A 21 -3.71 -0.38 7.92
CA GLU A 21 -2.65 -1.11 8.60
C GLU A 21 -2.93 -1.34 10.09
N LYS A 22 -4.03 -0.78 10.62
CA LYS A 22 -4.42 -0.88 12.05
C LYS A 22 -3.32 -0.45 13.03
N VAL A 23 -2.52 0.56 12.64
CA VAL A 23 -1.39 1.08 13.45
C VAL A 23 -1.76 2.23 14.38
N ILE A 24 -3.00 2.73 14.29
CA ILE A 24 -3.55 3.75 15.19
C ILE A 24 -4.65 3.11 16.02
N SER A 25 -4.62 3.32 17.33
CA SER A 25 -5.70 2.90 18.23
C SER A 25 -6.14 4.06 19.11
N LEU A 26 -7.44 4.27 19.24
CA LEU A 26 -7.99 5.30 20.11
C LEU A 26 -8.01 4.79 21.55
N LYS A 27 -7.27 5.48 22.42
CA LYS A 27 -7.31 5.24 23.87
C LYS A 27 -7.98 6.43 24.54
N ARG A 28 -8.86 6.16 25.51
CA ARG A 28 -9.38 7.17 26.44
C ARG A 28 -8.28 7.48 27.46
N ALA A 29 -7.27 8.23 27.03
CA ALA A 29 -6.13 8.62 27.83
C ALA A 29 -5.76 10.08 27.54
N ILE A 30 -5.24 10.77 28.56
CA ILE A 30 -4.67 12.11 28.44
C ILE A 30 -3.15 11.92 28.55
N TYR A 31 -2.42 12.44 27.56
CA TYR A 31 -0.96 12.40 27.54
C TYR A 31 -0.45 13.80 27.92
N LEU A 32 0.28 13.87 29.04
CA LEU A 32 0.78 15.13 29.63
C LEU A 32 2.30 15.27 29.49
N GLU A 33 2.97 14.26 28.96
CA GLU A 33 4.40 14.24 28.71
C GLU A 33 4.77 15.17 27.54
N ARG A 34 6.01 15.68 27.52
CA ARG A 34 6.49 16.54 26.44
C ARG A 34 6.38 15.87 25.07
N ASP A 35 6.58 14.57 25.01
CA ASP A 35 6.47 13.75 23.80
C ASP A 35 5.09 13.86 23.12
N ALA A 36 4.03 14.18 23.88
CA ALA A 36 2.69 14.39 23.31
C ALA A 36 2.62 15.62 22.39
N LEU A 37 3.60 16.54 22.52
CA LEU A 37 3.76 17.73 21.69
C LEU A 37 4.57 17.46 20.41
N GLU A 38 5.14 16.27 20.25
CA GLU A 38 5.98 15.90 19.12
C GLU A 38 5.27 14.94 18.14
N TYR A 39 5.81 14.87 16.93
CA TYR A 39 5.38 13.86 15.95
C TYR A 39 6.12 12.54 16.24
N GLN A 40 5.35 11.51 16.57
CA GLN A 40 5.88 10.17 16.75
C GLN A 40 5.61 9.33 15.50
N THR A 41 6.65 8.66 14.99
CA THR A 41 6.49 7.72 13.89
C THR A 41 5.78 6.46 14.38
N VAL A 42 4.56 6.21 13.88
CA VAL A 42 3.74 5.04 14.26
C VAL A 42 3.82 3.92 13.21
N ALA A 43 4.18 4.26 11.97
CA ALA A 43 4.49 3.27 10.96
C ALA A 43 5.56 3.79 10.00
N GLN A 44 6.44 2.89 9.59
CA GLN A 44 7.46 3.17 8.58
C GLN A 44 7.54 2.01 7.61
N ASP A 45 7.66 2.35 6.34
CA ASP A 45 7.84 1.39 5.28
C ASP A 45 8.67 2.01 4.14
N SER A 46 9.28 1.16 3.33
CA SER A 46 10.03 1.51 2.14
C SER A 46 9.12 1.61 0.92
N MET A 47 9.43 2.53 0.00
CA MET A 47 8.78 2.60 -1.30
C MET A 47 9.41 1.61 -2.28
N VAL A 48 8.57 0.97 -3.09
CA VAL A 48 8.97 0.15 -4.22
C VAL A 48 8.86 0.98 -5.49
N SER A 49 9.92 0.95 -6.28
CA SER A 49 10.00 1.59 -7.59
C SER A 49 9.44 0.70 -8.70
N CYS A 50 8.82 1.33 -9.68
CA CYS A 50 8.31 0.66 -10.87
C CYS A 50 9.46 0.03 -11.67
N LEU A 51 9.32 -1.24 -12.06
CA LEU A 51 10.33 -1.93 -12.89
C LEU A 51 10.55 -1.31 -14.28
N GLN A 52 9.57 -0.55 -14.80
CA GLN A 52 9.67 0.09 -16.11
C GLN A 52 10.26 1.50 -16.00
N CYS A 53 9.61 2.40 -15.25
CA CYS A 53 9.99 3.82 -15.22
C CYS A 53 10.80 4.24 -13.98
N GLY A 54 11.05 3.33 -13.04
CA GLY A 54 11.80 3.61 -11.81
C GLY A 54 11.08 4.47 -10.75
N LYS A 55 9.88 5.00 -11.06
CA LYS A 55 9.14 5.87 -10.13
C LYS A 55 8.63 5.08 -8.91
N PRO A 56 8.78 5.60 -7.68
CA PRO A 56 8.16 5.01 -6.49
C PRO A 56 6.64 5.11 -6.61
N TYR A 57 5.91 4.02 -6.37
CA TYR A 57 4.46 4.00 -6.58
C TYR A 57 3.64 3.25 -5.52
N ILE A 58 4.29 2.40 -4.73
CA ILE A 58 3.64 1.63 -3.66
C ILE A 58 4.65 1.38 -2.55
N ASN A 59 4.18 1.22 -1.30
CA ASN A 59 5.05 0.76 -0.22
C ASN A 59 5.22 -0.78 -0.30
N ARG A 60 6.25 -1.30 0.38
CA ARG A 60 6.59 -2.73 0.32
C ARG A 60 5.49 -3.62 0.89
N LYS A 61 4.94 -3.28 2.05
CA LYS A 61 3.90 -4.08 2.71
C LYS A 61 2.63 -4.19 1.88
N ALA A 62 2.19 -3.10 1.26
CA ALA A 62 1.03 -3.10 0.39
C ALA A 62 1.30 -3.90 -0.89
N LEU A 63 2.51 -3.85 -1.46
CA LEU A 63 2.86 -4.70 -2.60
C LEU A 63 2.79 -6.19 -2.22
N GLU A 64 3.39 -6.57 -1.09
CA GLU A 64 3.36 -7.96 -0.60
C GLU A 64 1.92 -8.43 -0.31
N ALA A 65 1.10 -7.59 0.29
CA ALA A 65 -0.32 -7.88 0.54
C ALA A 65 -1.11 -8.06 -0.78
N VAL A 66 -0.85 -7.24 -1.79
CA VAL A 66 -1.48 -7.35 -3.12
C VAL A 66 -1.00 -8.62 -3.82
N GLU A 67 0.30 -8.92 -3.83
CA GLU A 67 0.86 -10.14 -4.42
C GLU A 67 0.24 -11.39 -3.77
N ALA A 68 0.19 -11.44 -2.43
CA ALA A 68 -0.44 -12.53 -1.70
C ALA A 68 -1.95 -12.65 -2.01
N ARG A 69 -2.67 -11.53 -2.08
CA ARG A 69 -4.11 -11.54 -2.36
C ARG A 69 -4.43 -12.00 -3.77
N VAL A 70 -3.68 -11.53 -4.77
CA VAL A 70 -3.87 -11.94 -6.17
C VAL A 70 -3.55 -13.43 -6.35
N LEU A 71 -2.44 -13.91 -5.75
CA LEU A 71 -2.04 -15.32 -5.86
C LEU A 71 -2.97 -16.27 -5.08
N SER A 72 -3.73 -15.78 -4.10
CA SER A 72 -4.73 -16.60 -3.40
C SER A 72 -6.06 -16.72 -4.16
N LEU A 73 -6.31 -15.88 -5.17
CA LEU A 73 -7.50 -15.95 -6.01
C LEU A 73 -7.19 -16.84 -7.22
N GLY A 74 -7.65 -18.10 -7.17
CA GLY A 74 -7.40 -19.08 -8.23
C GLY A 74 -7.76 -18.61 -9.65
N SER A 75 -8.83 -17.81 -9.79
CA SER A 75 -9.24 -17.22 -11.08
C SER A 75 -8.27 -16.18 -11.64
N LEU A 76 -7.47 -15.54 -10.80
CA LEU A 76 -6.48 -14.53 -11.19
C LEU A 76 -5.06 -15.10 -11.28
N LEU A 77 -4.86 -16.32 -10.79
CA LEU A 77 -3.57 -16.98 -10.80
C LEU A 77 -3.03 -17.10 -12.23
N ASP A 78 -3.87 -17.52 -13.17
CA ASP A 78 -3.49 -17.67 -14.57
C ASP A 78 -3.20 -16.31 -15.22
N THR A 79 -3.98 -15.27 -14.88
CA THR A 79 -3.81 -13.90 -15.39
C THR A 79 -2.48 -13.28 -14.97
N PHE A 80 -2.03 -13.53 -13.73
CA PHE A 80 -0.79 -12.96 -13.18
C PHE A 80 0.32 -14.01 -13.01
N SER A 81 0.24 -15.14 -13.72
CA SER A 81 1.27 -16.18 -13.72
C SER A 81 2.42 -15.85 -14.68
N GLY A 82 3.54 -16.58 -14.54
CA GLY A 82 4.65 -16.53 -15.49
C GLY A 82 5.20 -15.12 -15.73
N SER A 83 5.24 -14.71 -17.00
CA SER A 83 5.75 -13.41 -17.46
C SER A 83 4.94 -12.22 -16.95
N ARG A 84 3.68 -12.42 -16.53
CA ARG A 84 2.76 -11.35 -16.11
C ARG A 84 2.84 -11.02 -14.62
N ARG A 85 3.62 -11.78 -13.83
CA ARG A 85 3.94 -11.44 -12.42
C ARG A 85 4.57 -10.06 -12.29
N GLY A 86 5.38 -9.66 -13.27
CA GLY A 86 6.04 -8.35 -13.29
C GLY A 86 5.07 -7.16 -13.35
N LEU A 87 3.83 -7.36 -13.81
CA LEU A 87 2.82 -6.29 -13.90
C LEU A 87 2.45 -5.73 -12.52
N LEU A 88 2.39 -6.58 -11.49
CA LEU A 88 2.13 -6.15 -10.11
C LEU A 88 3.24 -5.23 -9.59
N ARG A 89 4.46 -5.36 -10.14
CA ARG A 89 5.64 -4.55 -9.80
C ARG A 89 5.81 -3.31 -10.69
N MET A 90 4.80 -2.95 -11.49
CA MET A 90 4.77 -1.73 -12.29
C MET A 90 3.79 -0.69 -11.71
N CYS A 91 4.09 0.61 -11.90
CA CYS A 91 3.16 1.67 -11.52
C CYS A 91 1.87 1.60 -12.36
N PRO A 92 0.75 2.22 -11.91
CA PRO A 92 -0.53 2.13 -12.62
C PRO A 92 -0.47 2.51 -14.11
N ASN A 93 0.31 3.55 -14.46
CA ASN A 93 0.45 4.00 -15.84
C ASN A 93 1.21 2.98 -16.71
N CYS A 94 2.40 2.56 -16.28
CA CYS A 94 3.20 1.58 -17.03
C CYS A 94 2.49 0.23 -17.12
N ARG A 95 1.80 -0.20 -16.05
CA ARG A 95 1.00 -1.43 -16.03
C ARG A 95 -0.14 -1.36 -17.04
N ALA A 96 -0.88 -0.26 -17.11
CA ALA A 96 -1.96 -0.09 -18.07
C ALA A 96 -1.45 -0.16 -19.51
N VAL A 97 -0.35 0.55 -19.82
CA VAL A 97 0.28 0.49 -21.16
C VAL A 97 0.74 -0.92 -21.50
N ALA A 98 1.42 -1.61 -20.56
CA ALA A 98 1.88 -2.99 -20.78
C ALA A 98 0.71 -3.94 -21.05
N ALA A 99 -0.38 -3.83 -20.28
CA ALA A 99 -1.57 -4.65 -20.48
C ALA A 99 -2.25 -4.38 -21.84
N MET A 100 -2.33 -3.12 -22.28
CA MET A 100 -2.90 -2.78 -23.60
C MET A 100 -2.06 -3.37 -24.73
N LEU A 101 -0.73 -3.25 -24.65
CA LEU A 101 0.18 -3.85 -25.64
C LEU A 101 0.09 -5.38 -25.70
N GLU A 102 -0.27 -6.05 -24.59
CA GLU A 102 -0.52 -7.50 -24.59
C GLU A 102 -1.83 -7.85 -25.29
N VAL A 103 -2.88 -7.06 -25.09
CA VAL A 103 -4.17 -7.22 -25.78
C VAL A 103 -3.98 -7.04 -27.29
N ASP A 104 -3.22 -6.03 -27.72
CA ASP A 104 -2.89 -5.82 -29.15
C ASP A 104 -2.12 -7.01 -29.75
N LYS A 105 -1.36 -7.73 -28.93
CA LYS A 105 -0.65 -8.97 -29.30
C LYS A 105 -1.52 -10.23 -29.23
N GLY A 106 -2.83 -10.07 -28.98
CA GLY A 106 -3.81 -11.16 -28.99
C GLY A 106 -3.99 -11.88 -27.65
N TRP A 107 -3.49 -11.34 -26.54
CA TRP A 107 -3.75 -11.91 -25.22
C TRP A 107 -5.25 -11.87 -24.88
N LYS A 108 -5.76 -12.95 -24.28
CA LYS A 108 -7.13 -13.07 -23.77
C LYS A 108 -7.11 -13.59 -22.32
N PRO A 109 -7.99 -13.09 -21.44
CA PRO A 109 -8.13 -13.54 -20.05
C PRO A 109 -8.57 -14.99 -19.92
#